data_AF-A0AAC8TI59-F1
#
_entry.id   AF-A0AAC8TI59-F1
#
_cell.length_a   1.000
_cell.length_b   1.000
_cell.length_c   1.000
_cell.angle_alpha   90.00
_cell.angle_beta   90.00
_cell.angle_gamma   90.00
#
_symmetry.space_group_name_H-M   'P 1'
#
loop_
_entity.id
_entity.type
_entity.pdbx_description
1 polymer ?
#
loop_
_entity_poly.entity_id
_entity_poly.type
_entity_poly.pdbx_seq_one_letter_code
_entity_poly.pdbx_strand_id
1 'polypeptide(L)'
;MTIDLIILGLVLLFAVVGAISGGAKQIANLVALAVAWYVSRKLGTYVGPKMAAALGGAPLLIGTVAGSMVVFITVLVAVRYALTYFLQRLFGGPDPEKRGVDSALGFVLGGAKVALITYVVLSALVFAEQYIIIAGKRLGVSPKDSVSFGLARRYNLFEMTQFAAVKDMVAVAKVAGNPESARRMADNPAFKSLKQDPRFQRALSDKQLREALERGDTQAALRSNLVLQLLQDPQFVARLGAAARASERGE
;
A
#
# COMPACT_ATOMS: atom_id res chain seq x y z
N MET A 1 -11.13 18.86 13.75
CA MET A 1 -12.58 18.75 13.49
C MET A 1 -13.00 19.18 12.08
N THR A 2 -12.68 20.39 11.58
CA THR A 2 -13.15 20.84 10.24
C THR A 2 -12.75 19.88 9.11
N ILE A 3 -11.48 19.43 9.09
CA ILE A 3 -11.02 18.46 8.08
C ILE A 3 -11.78 17.15 8.17
N ASP A 4 -12.07 16.66 9.38
CA ASP A 4 -12.82 15.41 9.57
C ASP A 4 -14.24 15.53 9.01
N LEU A 5 -14.89 16.68 9.20
CA LEU A 5 -16.22 16.95 8.62
C LEU A 5 -16.18 17.04 7.10
N ILE A 6 -15.14 17.66 6.52
CA ILE A 6 -14.96 17.71 5.07
C ILE A 6 -14.78 16.30 4.51
N ILE A 7 -13.93 15.48 5.13
CA ILE A 7 -13.71 14.09 4.72
C ILE A 7 -15.00 13.28 4.81
N LEU A 8 -15.71 13.38 5.93
CA LEU A 8 -16.98 12.68 6.13
C LEU A 8 -18.03 13.12 5.09
N GLY A 9 -18.11 14.42 4.82
CA GLY A 9 -18.99 14.98 3.78
C GLY A 9 -18.66 14.45 2.39
N LEU A 10 -17.37 14.36 2.03
CA LEU A 10 -16.93 13.76 0.77
C LEU A 10 -17.27 12.26 0.71
N VAL A 11 -16.97 11.49 1.75
CA VAL A 11 -17.29 10.06 1.80
C VAL A 11 -18.79 9.84 1.65
N LEU A 12 -19.62 10.63 2.35
CA LEU A 12 -21.08 10.54 2.27
C LEU A 12 -21.60 10.92 0.87
N LEU A 13 -21.09 12.01 0.30
CA LEU A 13 -21.46 12.45 -1.06
C LEU A 13 -21.20 11.34 -2.08
N PHE A 14 -20.01 10.74 -2.05
CA PHE A 14 -19.66 9.67 -2.98
C PHE A 14 -20.35 8.34 -2.67
N ALA A 15 -20.73 8.09 -1.41
CA ALA A 15 -21.61 7.00 -1.07
C ALA A 15 -23.00 7.20 -1.70
N VAL A 16 -23.59 8.39 -1.63
CA VAL A 16 -24.88 8.69 -2.28
C VAL A 16 -24.79 8.57 -3.80
N VAL A 17 -23.74 9.14 -4.43
CA VAL A 17 -23.48 8.97 -5.87
C VAL A 17 -23.32 7.50 -6.23
N GLY A 18 -22.65 6.73 -5.36
CA GLY A 18 -22.48 5.30 -5.50
C GLY A 18 -23.82 4.55 -5.46
N ALA A 19 -24.71 4.93 -4.54
CA ALA A 19 -26.04 4.35 -4.41
C ALA A 19 -26.89 4.58 -5.67
N ILE A 20 -26.86 5.81 -6.21
CA ILE A 20 -27.56 6.18 -7.45
C ILE A 20 -26.99 5.42 -8.66
N SER A 21 -25.67 5.23 -8.69
CA SER A 21 -25.00 4.53 -9.78
C SER A 21 -25.27 3.03 -9.81
N GLY A 22 -25.54 2.42 -8.64
CA GLY A 22 -25.73 0.98 -8.44
C GLY A 22 -24.41 0.22 -8.25
N GLY A 23 -24.40 -0.73 -7.31
CA GLY A 23 -23.25 -1.57 -7.01
C GLY A 23 -22.83 -2.46 -8.18
N ALA A 24 -23.79 -3.00 -8.93
CA ALA A 24 -23.55 -3.85 -10.09
C ALA A 24 -22.68 -3.16 -11.14
N LYS A 25 -22.91 -1.87 -11.43
CA LYS A 25 -22.10 -1.11 -12.39
C LYS A 25 -20.68 -0.89 -11.88
N GLN A 26 -20.52 -0.62 -10.58
CA GLN A 26 -19.21 -0.41 -9.98
C GLN A 26 -18.37 -1.69 -9.97
N ILE A 27 -18.99 -2.81 -9.58
CA ILE A 27 -18.35 -4.14 -9.60
C ILE A 27 -18.01 -4.54 -11.04
N ALA A 28 -18.94 -4.41 -11.99
CA ALA A 28 -18.69 -4.69 -13.40
C ALA A 28 -17.51 -3.87 -13.92
N ASN A 29 -17.43 -2.59 -13.58
CA ASN A 29 -16.33 -1.74 -14.01
C ASN A 29 -14.98 -2.13 -13.39
N LEU A 30 -14.94 -2.49 -12.11
CA LEU A 30 -13.72 -2.97 -11.44
C LEU A 30 -13.22 -4.28 -12.06
N VAL A 31 -14.12 -5.25 -12.25
CA VAL A 31 -13.79 -6.53 -12.88
C VAL A 31 -13.36 -6.32 -14.33
N ALA A 32 -14.08 -5.51 -15.09
CA ALA A 32 -13.72 -5.20 -16.46
C ALA A 32 -12.35 -4.54 -16.58
N LEU A 33 -12.00 -3.64 -15.64
CA LEU A 33 -10.67 -3.02 -15.57
C LEU A 33 -9.57 -4.06 -15.33
N ALA A 34 -9.78 -4.96 -14.37
CA ALA A 34 -8.82 -6.02 -14.04
C ALA A 34 -8.62 -7.00 -15.22
N VAL A 35 -9.72 -7.42 -15.86
CA VAL A 35 -9.70 -8.30 -17.03
C VAL A 35 -9.03 -7.60 -18.22
N ALA A 36 -9.42 -6.36 -18.52
CA ALA A 36 -8.84 -5.58 -19.61
C ALA A 36 -7.32 -5.41 -19.44
N TRP A 37 -6.85 -5.09 -18.23
CA TRP A 37 -5.43 -4.96 -17.93
C TRP A 37 -4.66 -6.27 -18.15
N TYR A 38 -5.20 -7.39 -17.66
CA TYR A 38 -4.56 -8.69 -17.81
C TYR A 38 -4.49 -9.13 -19.28
N VAL A 39 -5.61 -8.97 -19.99
CA VAL A 39 -5.77 -9.37 -21.39
C VAL A 39 -4.92 -8.48 -22.30
N SER A 40 -4.91 -7.16 -22.11
CA SER A 40 -4.12 -6.24 -22.93
C SER A 40 -2.62 -6.47 -22.79
N ARG A 41 -2.13 -6.85 -21.60
CA ARG A 41 -0.71 -7.17 -21.39
C ARG A 41 -0.27 -8.38 -22.21
N LYS A 42 -1.11 -9.40 -22.34
CA LYS A 42 -0.81 -10.61 -23.12
C LYS A 42 -1.04 -10.40 -24.62
N LEU A 43 -2.19 -9.87 -25.01
CA LEU A 43 -2.59 -9.72 -26.42
C LEU A 43 -1.97 -8.51 -27.12
N GLY A 44 -1.51 -7.49 -26.37
CA GLY A 44 -0.87 -6.31 -26.94
C GLY A 44 0.37 -6.63 -27.76
N THR A 45 1.12 -7.68 -27.40
CA THR A 45 2.30 -8.14 -28.16
C THR A 45 1.95 -8.77 -29.51
N TYR A 46 0.77 -9.40 -29.62
CA TYR A 46 0.28 -9.99 -30.86
C TYR A 46 -0.37 -8.97 -31.79
N VAL A 47 -1.08 -7.99 -31.21
CA VAL A 47 -1.76 -6.93 -31.98
C VAL A 47 -0.79 -5.80 -32.37
N GLY A 48 0.27 -5.59 -31.59
CA GLY A 48 1.25 -4.52 -31.78
C GLY A 48 1.90 -4.46 -33.17
N PRO A 49 2.46 -5.57 -33.69
CA PRO A 49 3.06 -5.60 -35.02
C PRO A 49 2.06 -5.29 -36.14
N LYS A 50 0.82 -5.79 -36.04
CA LYS A 50 -0.25 -5.50 -37.02
C LYS A 50 -0.64 -4.04 -36.99
N MET A 51 -0.68 -3.43 -35.80
CA MET A 51 -0.98 -2.02 -35.64
C MET A 51 0.17 -1.11 -36.13
N ALA A 52 1.42 -1.52 -35.91
CA ALA A 52 2.59 -0.83 -36.46
C ALA A 52 2.55 -0.78 -38.00
N ALA A 53 2.21 -1.90 -38.63
CA ALA A 53 2.02 -1.98 -40.08
C ALA A 53 0.85 -1.10 -40.56
N ALA A 54 -0.29 -1.13 -39.87
CA ALA A 54 -1.47 -0.32 -40.20
C ALA A 54 -1.22 1.20 -40.06
N LEU A 55 -0.31 1.60 -39.16
CA LEU A 55 0.10 3.00 -38.97
C LEU A 55 1.21 3.45 -39.94
N GLY A 56 1.42 2.75 -41.05
CA GLY A 56 2.40 3.13 -42.07
C GLY A 56 3.84 2.78 -41.72
N GLY A 57 4.06 1.71 -40.96
CA GLY A 57 5.40 1.26 -40.58
C GLY A 57 5.98 2.01 -39.38
N ALA A 58 5.11 2.53 -38.51
CA ALA A 58 5.53 3.18 -37.27
C ALA A 58 6.42 2.25 -36.42
N PRO A 59 7.32 2.80 -35.58
CA PRO A 59 8.15 2.02 -34.68
C PRO A 59 7.33 1.00 -33.86
N LEU A 60 7.88 -0.22 -33.70
CA LEU A 60 7.22 -1.32 -32.98
C LEU A 60 6.73 -0.94 -31.58
N LEU A 61 7.44 -0.03 -30.90
CA LEU A 61 7.03 0.49 -29.59
C LEU A 61 5.70 1.25 -29.67
N ILE A 62 5.55 2.14 -30.66
CA ILE A 62 4.32 2.91 -30.88
C ILE A 62 3.18 1.96 -31.28
N GLY A 63 3.46 1.01 -32.18
CA GLY A 63 2.46 0.01 -32.58
C GLY A 63 2.01 -0.89 -31.43
N THR A 64 2.93 -1.29 -30.54
CA THR A 64 2.61 -2.11 -29.36
C THR A 64 1.82 -1.33 -28.31
N VAL A 65 2.19 -0.07 -28.05
CA VAL A 65 1.43 0.81 -27.15
C VAL A 65 0.02 1.07 -27.72
N ALA A 66 -0.10 1.44 -28.99
CA ALA A 66 -1.39 1.65 -29.63
C ALA A 66 -2.24 0.37 -29.65
N GLY A 67 -1.65 -0.77 -30.04
CA GLY A 67 -2.32 -2.06 -30.09
C GLY A 67 -2.80 -2.52 -28.71
N SER A 68 -1.95 -2.43 -27.68
CA SER A 68 -2.34 -2.75 -26.31
C SER A 68 -3.44 -1.81 -25.78
N MET A 69 -3.40 -0.52 -26.12
CA MET A 69 -4.43 0.44 -25.74
C MET A 69 -5.78 0.14 -26.41
N VAL A 70 -5.78 -0.18 -27.71
CA VAL A 70 -6.98 -0.61 -28.44
C VAL A 70 -7.56 -1.87 -27.82
N VAL A 71 -6.73 -2.92 -27.62
CA VAL A 71 -7.17 -4.17 -26.97
C VAL A 71 -7.74 -3.89 -25.58
N PHE A 72 -7.07 -3.06 -24.78
CA PHE A 72 -7.54 -2.68 -23.45
C PHE A 72 -8.92 -2.04 -23.51
N ILE A 73 -9.12 -1.02 -24.35
CA ILE A 73 -10.40 -0.31 -24.47
C ILE A 73 -11.49 -1.26 -24.96
N THR A 74 -11.23 -2.05 -26.00
CA THR A 74 -12.21 -2.99 -26.55
C THR A 74 -12.63 -4.03 -25.51
N VAL A 75 -11.69 -4.63 -24.80
CA VAL A 75 -11.97 -5.63 -23.75
C VAL A 75 -12.68 -4.98 -22.57
N LEU A 76 -12.24 -3.80 -22.13
CA LEU A 76 -12.86 -3.05 -21.04
C LEU A 76 -14.33 -2.78 -21.32
N VAL A 77 -14.62 -2.25 -22.52
CA VAL A 77 -15.99 -1.94 -22.94
C VAL A 77 -16.82 -3.21 -23.05
N ALA A 78 -16.33 -4.24 -23.76
CA ALA A 78 -17.06 -5.49 -23.96
C ALA A 78 -17.38 -6.21 -22.64
N VAL A 79 -16.38 -6.38 -21.77
CA VAL A 79 -16.55 -7.04 -20.46
C VAL A 79 -17.43 -6.21 -19.55
N ARG A 80 -17.27 -4.88 -19.53
CA ARG A 80 -18.13 -3.99 -18.73
C ARG A 80 -19.58 -4.11 -19.14
N TYR A 81 -19.91 -4.05 -20.43
CA TYR A 81 -21.28 -4.19 -20.91
C TYR A 81 -21.85 -5.58 -20.61
N ALA A 82 -21.10 -6.65 -20.89
CA ALA A 82 -21.52 -8.02 -20.63
C ALA A 82 -21.79 -8.27 -19.13
N LEU A 83 -20.86 -7.87 -18.26
CA LEU A 83 -21.03 -8.01 -16.81
C LEU A 83 -22.12 -7.10 -16.26
N THR A 84 -22.23 -5.86 -16.74
CA THR A 84 -23.30 -4.97 -16.29
C THR A 84 -24.66 -5.57 -16.64
N TYR A 85 -24.83 -6.07 -17.87
CA TYR A 85 -26.06 -6.73 -18.29
C TYR A 85 -26.35 -7.98 -17.45
N PHE A 86 -25.34 -8.83 -17.22
CA PHE A 86 -25.49 -10.05 -16.43
C PHE A 86 -25.82 -9.76 -14.96
N LEU A 87 -25.09 -8.85 -14.31
CA LEU A 87 -25.29 -8.47 -12.92
C LEU A 87 -26.62 -7.73 -12.74
N GLN A 88 -27.01 -6.89 -13.70
CA GLN A 88 -28.35 -6.27 -13.69
C GLN A 88 -29.45 -7.31 -13.81
N ARG A 89 -29.28 -8.36 -14.62
CA ARG A 89 -30.24 -9.45 -14.70
C ARG A 89 -30.32 -10.27 -13.41
N LEU A 90 -29.19 -10.43 -12.70
CA LEU A 90 -29.10 -11.22 -11.48
C LEU A 90 -29.60 -10.47 -10.24
N PHE A 91 -29.29 -9.18 -10.13
CA PHE A 91 -29.64 -8.34 -8.96
C PHE A 91 -30.87 -7.46 -9.21
N GLY A 92 -31.07 -6.99 -10.44
CA GLY A 92 -32.21 -6.20 -10.86
C GLY A 92 -33.32 -7.09 -11.42
N GLY A 93 -33.99 -7.84 -10.55
CA GLY A 93 -35.30 -8.35 -10.90
C GLY A 93 -36.25 -7.21 -11.31
N PRO A 94 -37.34 -7.48 -12.05
CA PRO A 94 -38.27 -6.45 -12.53
C PRO A 94 -38.92 -5.62 -11.40
N ASP A 95 -38.84 -6.07 -10.15
CA ASP A 95 -39.43 -5.41 -9.00
C ASP A 95 -38.60 -4.21 -8.52
N PRO A 96 -39.20 -3.01 -8.41
CA PRO A 96 -38.53 -1.83 -7.88
C PRO A 96 -38.05 -2.00 -6.43
N GLU A 97 -38.63 -2.92 -5.66
CA GLU A 97 -38.16 -3.24 -4.30
C GLU A 97 -36.78 -3.93 -4.28
N LYS A 98 -36.45 -4.72 -5.30
CA LYS A 98 -35.13 -5.40 -5.39
C LYS A 98 -33.98 -4.46 -5.75
N ARG A 99 -34.27 -3.22 -6.19
CA ARG A 99 -33.26 -2.17 -6.37
C ARG A 99 -32.62 -1.71 -5.06
N GLY A 100 -33.24 -1.97 -3.92
CA GLY A 100 -32.71 -1.57 -2.61
C GLY A 100 -31.31 -2.15 -2.33
N VAL A 101 -31.08 -3.42 -2.69
CA VAL A 101 -29.79 -4.09 -2.45
C VAL A 101 -28.69 -3.54 -3.37
N ASP A 102 -28.98 -3.31 -4.65
CA ASP A 102 -28.00 -2.74 -5.59
C ASP A 102 -27.59 -1.32 -5.19
N SER A 103 -28.55 -0.51 -4.73
CA SER A 103 -28.28 0.84 -4.21
C SER A 103 -27.49 0.79 -2.91
N ALA A 104 -27.80 -0.12 -1.99
CA ALA A 104 -27.05 -0.29 -0.74
C ALA A 104 -25.59 -0.72 -1.01
N LEU A 105 -25.37 -1.66 -1.92
CA LEU A 105 -24.03 -2.06 -2.36
C LEU A 105 -23.31 -0.89 -3.03
N GLY A 106 -24.00 -0.14 -3.88
CA GLY A 106 -23.47 1.07 -4.50
C GLY A 106 -23.03 2.11 -3.48
N PHE A 107 -23.82 2.29 -2.41
CA PHE A 107 -23.53 3.20 -1.30
C PHE A 107 -22.26 2.80 -0.58
N VAL A 108 -22.18 1.54 -0.14
CA VAL A 108 -21.03 1.01 0.61
C VAL A 108 -19.76 1.07 -0.24
N LEU A 109 -19.81 0.65 -1.50
CA LEU A 109 -18.65 0.67 -2.39
C LEU A 109 -18.18 2.10 -2.71
N GLY A 110 -19.12 3.01 -2.95
CA GLY A 110 -18.82 4.43 -3.22
C GLY A 110 -18.13 5.10 -2.03
N GLY A 111 -18.70 4.92 -0.83
CA GLY A 111 -18.14 5.44 0.41
C GLY A 111 -16.78 4.81 0.76
N ALA A 112 -16.68 3.48 0.69
CA ALA A 112 -15.45 2.74 1.00
C ALA A 112 -14.29 3.14 0.08
N LYS A 113 -14.54 3.31 -1.23
CA LYS A 113 -13.51 3.73 -2.18
C LYS A 113 -12.94 5.10 -1.82
N VAL A 114 -13.80 6.08 -1.54
CA VAL A 114 -13.34 7.43 -1.19
C VAL A 114 -12.67 7.45 0.17
N ALA A 115 -13.22 6.76 1.16
CA ALA A 115 -12.59 6.62 2.47
C ALA A 115 -11.17 6.04 2.37
N LEU A 116 -10.97 5.00 1.53
CA LEU A 116 -9.66 4.40 1.30
C LEU A 116 -8.70 5.35 0.58
N ILE A 117 -9.16 6.06 -0.46
CA ILE A 117 -8.36 7.08 -1.15
C ILE A 117 -7.95 8.18 -0.18
N THR A 118 -8.88 8.71 0.60
CA THR A 118 -8.60 9.74 1.60
C THR A 118 -7.62 9.25 2.66
N TYR A 119 -7.76 8.01 3.13
CA TYR A 119 -6.83 7.41 4.08
C TYR A 119 -5.41 7.28 3.52
N VAL A 120 -5.26 6.89 2.25
CA VAL A 120 -3.95 6.87 1.56
C VAL A 120 -3.37 8.28 1.46
N VAL A 121 -4.17 9.28 1.06
CA VAL A 121 -3.73 10.67 0.96
C VAL A 121 -3.31 11.21 2.33
N LEU A 122 -4.09 10.97 3.38
CA LEU A 122 -3.73 11.36 4.74
C LEU A 122 -2.45 10.68 5.20
N SER A 123 -2.28 9.39 4.92
CA SER A 123 -1.04 8.66 5.21
C SER A 123 0.16 9.30 4.50
N ALA A 124 0.00 9.68 3.22
CA ALA A 124 1.04 10.35 2.45
C ALA A 124 1.37 11.74 3.02
N LEU A 125 0.36 12.52 3.41
CA LEU A 125 0.55 13.84 4.01
C LEU A 125 1.25 13.75 5.37
N VAL A 126 0.86 12.80 6.21
CA VAL A 126 1.52 12.54 7.50
C VAL A 126 2.97 12.12 7.28
N PHE A 127 3.22 11.26 6.30
CA PHE A 127 4.58 10.83 5.96
C PHE A 127 5.41 12.03 5.48
N ALA A 128 4.88 12.84 4.57
CA ALA A 128 5.53 14.05 4.09
C ALA A 128 5.84 15.05 5.22
N GLU A 129 4.90 15.28 6.15
CA GLU A 129 5.09 16.15 7.32
C GLU A 129 6.25 15.67 8.22
N GLN A 130 6.41 14.37 8.39
CA GLN A 130 7.46 13.80 9.25
C GLN A 130 8.85 13.80 8.61
N TYR A 131 8.94 13.50 7.31
CA TYR A 131 10.21 13.22 6.64
C TYR A 131 10.70 14.34 5.72
N ILE A 132 9.82 15.22 5.24
CA ILE A 132 10.19 16.29 4.32
C ILE A 132 10.37 17.60 5.09
N ILE A 133 11.64 18.03 5.21
CA ILE A 133 12.01 19.34 5.76
C ILE A 133 12.27 20.27 4.58
N ILE A 134 11.37 21.24 4.35
CA ILE A 134 11.55 22.26 3.31
C ILE A 134 12.00 23.54 3.99
N ALA A 135 13.17 24.05 3.61
CA ALA A 135 13.74 25.29 4.16
C ALA A 135 13.86 25.31 5.71
N GLY A 136 14.24 24.17 6.30
CA GLY A 136 14.41 24.03 7.75
C GLY A 136 13.12 24.02 8.57
N LYS A 137 11.94 24.11 7.92
CA LYS A 137 10.64 24.05 8.58
C LYS A 137 9.93 22.75 8.20
N ARG A 138 9.31 22.10 9.20
CA ARG A 138 8.40 20.98 8.95
C ARG A 138 7.10 21.52 8.37
N LEU A 139 6.55 20.82 7.38
CA LEU A 139 5.25 21.12 6.79
C LEU A 139 4.15 20.88 7.83
N GLY A 140 3.85 21.90 8.66
CA GLY A 140 2.82 21.85 9.71
C GLY A 140 1.39 21.90 9.16
N VAL A 141 1.08 21.04 8.19
CA VAL A 141 -0.20 21.02 7.48
C VAL A 141 -1.24 20.22 8.27
N SER A 142 -0.84 19.40 9.25
CA SER A 142 -1.76 18.56 10.00
C SER A 142 -2.32 19.26 11.24
N PRO A 143 -3.65 19.47 11.34
CA PRO A 143 -4.26 19.99 12.56
C PRO A 143 -4.10 18.99 13.69
N LYS A 144 -3.64 19.44 14.86
CA LYS A 144 -3.46 18.59 16.05
C LYS A 144 -4.77 17.93 16.52
N ASP A 145 -5.91 18.55 16.23
CA ASP A 145 -7.23 18.13 16.71
C ASP A 145 -8.06 17.36 15.66
N SER A 146 -7.40 16.70 14.69
CA SER A 146 -8.09 15.85 13.71
C SER A 146 -7.96 14.37 14.04
N VAL A 147 -9.10 13.71 14.20
CA VAL A 147 -9.17 12.26 14.46
C VAL A 147 -8.66 11.48 13.25
N SER A 148 -8.99 11.92 12.03
CA SER A 148 -8.55 11.27 10.80
C SER A 148 -7.02 11.30 10.65
N PHE A 149 -6.39 12.43 10.98
CA PHE A 149 -4.93 12.53 11.02
C PHE A 149 -4.32 11.72 12.18
N GLY A 150 -4.98 11.67 13.34
CA GLY A 150 -4.57 10.79 14.45
C GLY A 150 -4.57 9.32 14.05
N LEU A 151 -5.60 8.88 13.31
CA LEU A 151 -5.68 7.53 12.76
C LEU A 151 -4.59 7.28 11.72
N ALA A 152 -4.40 8.19 10.77
CA ALA A 152 -3.36 8.09 9.74
C ALA A 152 -1.94 8.09 10.32
N ARG A 153 -1.69 8.79 11.45
CA ARG A 153 -0.42 8.73 12.18
C ARG A 153 -0.18 7.40 12.85
N ARG A 154 -1.22 6.80 13.47
CA ARG A 154 -1.09 5.50 14.15
C ARG A 154 -0.96 4.34 13.18
N TYR A 155 -1.70 4.42 12.07
CA TYR A 155 -1.74 3.37 11.05
C TYR A 155 -1.31 3.97 9.70
N ASN A 156 -0.08 4.47 9.59
CA ASN A 156 0.38 5.04 8.33
C ASN A 156 0.80 3.92 7.36
N LEU A 157 0.18 3.86 6.18
CA LEU A 157 0.49 2.86 5.14
C LEU A 157 1.96 2.93 4.66
N PHE A 158 2.54 4.12 4.61
CA PHE A 158 3.92 4.33 4.16
C PHE A 158 4.92 3.98 5.25
N GLU A 159 4.58 4.24 6.52
CA GLU A 159 5.42 3.82 7.64
C GLU A 159 5.50 2.30 7.75
N MET A 160 4.39 1.59 7.53
CA MET A 160 4.37 0.13 7.61
C MET A 160 5.25 -0.55 6.56
N THR A 161 5.39 0.05 5.38
CA THR A 161 6.17 -0.54 4.27
C THR A 161 7.64 -0.15 4.31
N GLN A 162 7.97 1.10 4.69
CA GLN A 162 9.35 1.57 4.72
C GLN A 162 10.09 1.26 6.03
N PHE A 163 9.38 1.12 7.15
CA PHE A 163 9.99 0.83 8.46
C PHE A 163 9.92 -0.63 8.88
N ALA A 164 9.57 -1.54 7.95
CA ALA A 164 9.64 -2.98 8.19
C ALA A 164 11.02 -3.37 8.73
N ALA A 165 12.09 -2.86 8.10
CA ALA A 165 13.47 -3.14 8.52
C ALA A 165 13.81 -2.57 9.92
N VAL A 166 13.20 -1.46 10.34
CA VAL A 166 13.40 -0.94 11.72
C VAL A 166 12.69 -1.82 12.73
N LYS A 167 11.48 -2.29 12.42
CA LYS A 167 10.75 -3.24 13.27
C LYS A 167 11.52 -4.56 13.39
N ASP A 168 12.05 -5.06 12.27
CA ASP A 168 12.92 -6.23 12.25
C ASP A 168 14.16 -6.00 13.12
N MET A 169 14.76 -4.79 13.08
CA MET A 169 15.87 -4.41 13.95
C MET A 169 15.49 -4.47 15.42
N VAL A 170 14.34 -3.91 15.79
CA VAL A 170 13.82 -3.94 17.17
C VAL A 170 13.60 -5.37 17.63
N ALA A 171 12.97 -6.22 16.81
CA ALA A 171 12.73 -7.63 17.13
C ALA A 171 14.05 -8.38 17.34
N VAL A 172 14.99 -8.25 16.41
CA VAL A 172 16.32 -8.90 16.51
C VAL A 172 17.13 -8.35 17.68
N ALA A 173 17.04 -7.05 17.97
CA ALA A 173 17.73 -6.45 19.10
C ALA A 173 17.18 -6.94 20.46
N LYS A 174 15.84 -7.06 20.59
CA LYS A 174 15.21 -7.65 21.79
C LYS A 174 15.67 -9.08 22.03
N VAL A 175 15.75 -9.87 20.96
CA VAL A 175 16.29 -11.23 20.99
C VAL A 175 17.76 -11.25 21.40
N ALA A 176 18.57 -10.37 20.82
CA ALA A 176 20.00 -10.28 21.13
C ALA A 176 20.26 -9.84 22.57
N GLY A 177 19.37 -9.02 23.15
CA GLY A 177 19.42 -8.58 24.54
C GLY A 177 18.99 -9.65 25.55
N ASN A 178 18.23 -10.66 25.13
CA ASN A 178 17.80 -11.77 26.00
C ASN A 178 18.69 -13.00 25.80
N PRO A 179 19.45 -13.46 26.83
CA PRO A 179 20.36 -14.58 26.69
C PRO A 179 19.68 -15.92 26.34
N GLU A 180 18.41 -16.13 26.71
CA GLU A 180 17.67 -17.35 26.35
C GLU A 180 17.24 -17.34 24.89
N SER A 181 16.62 -16.25 24.43
CA SER A 181 16.21 -16.08 23.03
C SER A 181 17.40 -16.07 22.07
N ALA A 182 18.52 -15.45 22.48
CA ALA A 182 19.75 -15.44 21.70
C ALA A 182 20.37 -16.84 21.54
N ARG A 183 20.22 -17.74 22.53
CA ARG A 183 20.66 -19.14 22.42
C ARG A 183 19.80 -19.90 21.42
N ARG A 184 18.47 -19.73 21.45
CA ARG A 184 17.55 -20.36 20.49
C ARG A 184 17.82 -19.93 19.05
N MET A 185 18.30 -18.70 18.84
CA MET A 185 18.66 -18.18 17.52
C MET A 185 20.13 -18.35 17.14
N ALA A 186 20.96 -18.96 17.98
CA ALA A 186 22.38 -19.13 17.70
C ALA A 186 22.65 -19.97 16.44
N ASP A 187 21.75 -20.92 16.14
CA ASP A 187 21.84 -21.81 14.98
C ASP A 187 21.33 -21.16 13.68
N ASN A 188 20.69 -19.98 13.77
CA ASN A 188 20.21 -19.29 12.58
C ASN A 188 21.39 -18.57 11.87
N PRO A 189 21.66 -18.87 10.59
CA PRO A 189 22.79 -18.29 9.86
C PRO A 189 22.64 -16.76 9.67
N ALA A 190 21.42 -16.25 9.50
CA ALA A 190 21.17 -14.83 9.39
C ALA A 190 21.45 -14.10 10.72
N PHE A 191 20.97 -14.63 11.84
CA PHE A 191 21.26 -14.07 13.17
C PHE A 191 22.75 -14.10 13.50
N LYS A 192 23.44 -15.21 13.21
CA LYS A 192 24.89 -15.34 13.38
C LYS A 192 25.65 -14.30 12.56
N SER A 193 25.25 -14.08 11.31
CA SER A 193 25.87 -13.07 10.44
C SER A 193 25.65 -11.64 10.92
N LEU A 194 24.47 -11.32 11.48
CA LEU A 194 24.19 -10.01 12.06
C LEU A 194 25.01 -9.78 13.33
N LYS A 195 25.10 -10.79 14.21
CA LYS A 195 25.89 -10.73 15.44
C LYS A 195 27.38 -10.51 15.15
N GLN A 196 27.89 -10.99 14.02
CA GLN A 196 29.27 -10.79 13.58
C GLN A 196 29.50 -9.43 12.89
N ASP A 197 28.45 -8.70 12.48
CA ASP A 197 28.60 -7.41 11.83
C ASP A 197 29.05 -6.33 12.84
N PRO A 198 30.24 -5.71 12.67
CA PRO A 198 30.72 -4.69 13.59
C PRO A 198 29.80 -3.47 13.69
N ARG A 199 29.08 -3.13 12.61
CA ARG A 199 28.15 -2.00 12.58
C ARG A 199 26.93 -2.27 13.46
N PHE A 200 26.45 -3.52 13.45
CA PHE A 200 25.34 -3.96 14.30
C PHE A 200 25.74 -3.99 15.77
N GLN A 201 26.92 -4.50 16.09
CA GLN A 201 27.44 -4.49 17.47
C GLN A 201 27.60 -3.06 18.00
N ARG A 202 28.11 -2.12 17.19
CA ARG A 202 28.17 -0.69 17.55
C ARG A 202 26.78 -0.13 17.80
N ALA A 203 25.80 -0.43 16.95
CA ALA A 203 24.43 0.01 17.14
C ALA A 203 23.82 -0.50 18.47
N LEU A 204 24.07 -1.76 18.85
CA LEU A 204 23.61 -2.31 20.13
C LEU A 204 24.38 -1.78 21.36
N SER A 205 25.59 -1.26 21.15
CA SER A 205 26.44 -0.70 22.21
C SER A 205 26.09 0.77 22.52
N ASP A 206 25.45 1.47 21.58
CA ASP A 206 24.95 2.82 21.80
C ASP A 206 23.78 2.81 22.81
N LYS A 207 23.96 3.49 23.94
CA LYS A 207 23.01 3.47 25.06
C LYS A 207 21.64 4.02 24.66
N GLN A 208 21.59 5.13 23.90
CA GLN A 208 20.33 5.77 23.51
C GLN A 208 19.55 4.90 22.53
N LEU A 209 20.25 4.32 21.56
CA LEU A 209 19.64 3.41 20.61
C LEU A 209 19.16 2.13 21.28
N ARG A 210 19.95 1.54 22.18
CA ARG A 210 19.55 0.36 22.93
C ARG A 210 18.28 0.60 23.75
N GLU A 211 18.20 1.70 24.49
CA GLU A 211 16.99 2.08 25.23
C GLU A 211 15.77 2.32 24.32
N ALA A 212 15.98 2.84 23.11
CA ALA A 212 14.91 2.98 22.11
C ALA A 212 14.43 1.61 21.60
N LEU A 213 15.35 0.70 21.30
CA LEU A 213 15.05 -0.65 20.82
C LEU A 213 14.35 -1.50 21.90
N GLU A 214 14.80 -1.42 23.16
CA GLU A 214 14.17 -2.10 24.30
C GLU A 214 12.72 -1.64 24.51
N ARG A 215 12.49 -0.32 24.43
CA ARG A 215 11.14 0.29 24.52
C ARG A 215 10.26 0.04 23.29
N GLY A 216 10.83 -0.46 22.20
CA GLY A 216 10.13 -0.62 20.91
C GLY A 216 9.83 0.71 20.22
N ASP A 217 10.56 1.78 20.56
CA ASP A 217 10.40 3.10 19.95
C ASP A 217 11.14 3.15 18.60
N THR A 218 10.46 2.72 17.55
CA THR A 218 10.99 2.71 16.18
C THR A 218 11.33 4.12 15.68
N GLN A 219 10.63 5.16 16.16
CA GLN A 219 10.92 6.54 15.77
C GLN A 219 12.22 7.04 16.38
N ALA A 220 12.49 6.73 17.65
CA ALA A 220 13.76 7.06 18.28
C ALA A 220 14.93 6.30 17.61
N ALA A 221 14.73 5.03 17.24
CA ALA A 221 15.75 4.26 16.51
C ALA A 221 16.11 4.90 15.15
N LEU A 222 15.10 5.36 14.39
CA LEU A 222 15.30 6.04 13.10
C LEU A 222 16.05 7.38 13.17
N ARG A 223 16.07 8.02 14.34
CA ARG A 223 16.84 9.26 14.53
C ARG A 223 18.34 9.00 14.67
N SER A 224 18.75 7.74 14.89
CA SER A 224 20.16 7.38 14.95
C SER A 224 20.76 7.26 13.55
N ASN A 225 21.80 8.04 13.27
CA ASN A 225 22.55 7.96 12.01
C ASN A 225 23.11 6.56 11.75
N LEU A 226 23.45 5.80 12.81
CA LEU A 226 23.94 4.42 12.68
C LEU A 226 22.87 3.48 12.13
N VAL A 227 21.62 3.64 12.58
CA VAL A 227 20.49 2.86 12.06
C VAL A 227 20.24 3.21 10.60
N LEU A 228 20.23 4.49 10.25
CA LEU A 228 20.02 4.91 8.86
C LEU A 228 21.11 4.37 7.93
N GLN A 229 22.37 4.37 8.35
CA GLN A 229 23.48 3.78 7.58
C GLN A 229 23.33 2.26 7.40
N LEU A 230 22.91 1.56 8.45
CA LEU A 230 22.65 0.12 8.39
C LEU A 230 21.50 -0.22 7.45
N LEU A 231 20.43 0.58 7.47
CA LEU A 231 19.24 0.38 6.64
C LEU A 231 19.45 0.73 5.16
N GLN A 232 20.48 1.51 4.84
CA GLN A 232 20.87 1.77 3.45
C GLN A 232 21.55 0.56 2.77
N ASP A 233 22.03 -0.42 3.54
CA ASP A 233 22.66 -1.64 3.02
C ASP A 233 21.60 -2.73 2.74
N PRO A 234 21.31 -3.05 1.45
CA PRO A 234 20.27 -4.02 1.11
C PRO A 234 20.56 -5.43 1.63
N GLN A 235 21.84 -5.81 1.73
CA GLN A 235 22.23 -7.13 2.25
C GLN A 235 22.00 -7.20 3.75
N PHE A 236 22.28 -6.12 4.48
CA PHE A 236 21.99 -6.03 5.90
C PHE A 236 20.49 -6.15 6.16
N VAL A 237 19.66 -5.38 5.44
CA VAL A 237 18.19 -5.42 5.55
C VAL A 237 17.63 -6.82 5.26
N ALA A 238 18.14 -7.50 4.24
CA ALA A 238 17.72 -8.86 3.91
C ALA A 238 18.05 -9.87 5.04
N ARG A 239 19.24 -9.77 5.65
CA ARG A 239 19.63 -10.60 6.80
C ARG A 239 18.78 -10.30 8.02
N LEU A 240 18.50 -9.03 8.27
CA LEU A 240 17.66 -8.55 9.37
C LEU A 240 16.25 -9.12 9.30
N GLY A 241 15.59 -9.01 8.14
CA GLY A 241 14.26 -9.57 7.93
C GLY A 241 14.22 -11.10 7.91
N ALA A 242 15.33 -11.77 7.58
CA ALA A 242 15.44 -13.23 7.73
C ALA A 242 15.57 -13.65 9.20
N ALA A 243 16.34 -12.90 10.00
CA ALA A 243 16.49 -13.14 11.43
C ALA A 243 15.19 -12.84 12.20
N ALA A 244 14.50 -11.73 11.89
CA ALA A 244 13.22 -11.38 12.51
C ALA A 244 12.12 -12.41 12.21
N ARG A 245 11.98 -12.86 10.96
CA ARG A 245 11.01 -13.93 10.64
C ARG A 245 11.33 -15.26 11.31
N ALA A 246 12.59 -15.52 11.64
CA ALA A 246 12.97 -16.70 12.40
C ALA A 246 12.70 -16.53 13.91
N SER A 247 12.78 -15.30 14.43
CA SER A 247 12.40 -15.02 15.82
C SER A 247 10.91 -15.26 16.07
N GLU A 248 10.07 -14.84 15.13
CA GLU A 248 8.60 -15.00 15.23
C GLU A 248 8.13 -16.47 15.11
N ARG A 249 8.93 -17.34 14.50
CA ARG A 249 8.60 -18.78 14.37
C ARG A 249 9.14 -19.65 15.51
N GLY A 250 10.05 -19.10 16.31
CA GLY A 250 10.72 -19.79 17.42
C GLY A 250 10.11 -19.49 18.79
N GLU A 251 9.03 -18.71 18.83
CA GLU A 251 8.05 -18.66 19.92
C GLU A 251 6.98 -19.74 19.70
#